data_AF-A0A935FRX0-F1
#
_entry.id   AF-A0A935FRX0-F1
#
_cell.length_a   1.000
_cell.length_b   1.000
_cell.length_c   1.000
_cell.angle_alpha   90.00
_cell.angle_beta   90.00
_cell.angle_gamma   90.00
#
_symmetry.space_group_name_H-M   'P 1'
#
loop_
_entity.id
_entity.type
_entity.pdbx_description
1 polymer ?
#
loop_
_entity_poly.entity_id
_entity_poly.type
_entity_poly.pdbx_seq_one_letter_code
_entity_poly.pdbx_strand_id
1 'polypeptide(L)'
;MTRNADLDLEEEEADDLLTLIAEEVKKRRLGILVRLEVDKKMPDNLLNFLINALHTEKNEIYRINGPLNLGDFMSICKIEKRELKHRGFTLRISSYFRKQEDYFKAISRRATYFSIILLFICIGQ
;
A
#
# COMPACT_ATOMS: atom_id res chain seq x y z
N MET A 1 1.66 -13.26 -2.20
CA MET A 1 2.14 -13.30 -0.79
C MET A 1 2.15 -11.87 -0.28
N THR A 2 1.74 -11.67 0.97
CA THR A 2 1.79 -10.38 1.66
C THR A 2 2.68 -10.54 2.87
N ARG A 3 3.55 -9.55 3.09
CA ARG A 3 4.50 -9.51 4.19
C ARG A 3 4.24 -8.28 5.04
N ASN A 4 4.55 -8.37 6.32
CA ASN A 4 4.52 -7.20 7.17
C ASN A 4 5.53 -6.16 6.64
N ALA A 5 5.13 -4.89 6.66
CA ALA A 5 5.99 -3.77 6.26
C ALA A 5 6.67 -3.10 7.46
N ASP A 6 6.25 -3.44 8.69
CA ASP A 6 6.89 -2.97 9.89
C ASP A 6 8.24 -3.68 10.06
N LEU A 7 9.31 -2.88 10.08
CA LEU A 7 10.65 -3.31 10.41
C LEU A 7 10.91 -2.92 11.86
N ASP A 8 10.65 -3.83 12.79
CA ASP A 8 11.11 -3.66 14.16
C ASP A 8 12.64 -3.76 14.14
N LEU A 9 13.31 -2.61 14.24
CA LEU A 9 14.75 -2.56 14.37
C LEU A 9 15.09 -2.95 15.82
N GLU A 10 15.15 -4.25 16.15
CA GLU A 10 15.72 -4.68 17.43
C GLU A 10 17.22 -4.35 17.42
N GLU A 11 17.62 -3.34 18.19
CA GLU A 11 19.02 -3.05 18.53
C GLU A 11 19.37 -3.83 19.81
N GLU A 12 19.84 -5.07 19.69
CA GLU A 12 20.51 -5.75 20.81
C GLU A 12 22.00 -5.38 20.81
N GLU A 13 22.51 -4.96 21.97
CA GLU A 13 23.90 -4.60 22.26
C GLU A 13 24.86 -5.74 21.87
N ALA A 14 25.48 -5.65 20.69
CA ALA A 14 26.36 -6.67 20.14
C ALA A 14 27.84 -6.45 20.50
N ASP A 15 28.38 -7.19 21.45
CA ASP A 15 29.81 -7.09 21.82
C ASP A 15 30.79 -7.65 20.76
N ASP A 16 30.29 -8.10 19.59
CA ASP A 16 31.07 -8.19 18.35
C ASP A 16 30.25 -7.62 17.17
N LEU A 17 30.19 -6.28 17.18
CA LEU A 17 29.01 -5.51 16.82
C LEU A 17 28.69 -5.51 15.32
N LEU A 18 29.68 -5.29 14.45
CA LEU A 18 29.42 -4.94 13.03
C LEU A 18 29.02 -6.13 12.15
N THR A 19 29.47 -7.34 12.48
CA THR A 19 29.19 -8.56 11.69
C THR A 19 27.77 -9.09 11.95
N LEU A 20 27.31 -9.05 13.20
CA LEU A 20 25.91 -9.33 13.59
C LEU A 20 24.94 -8.31 12.98
N ILE A 21 25.32 -7.03 12.92
CA ILE A 21 24.52 -5.97 12.29
C ILE A 21 24.27 -6.24 10.80
N ALA A 22 25.24 -6.77 10.05
CA ALA A 22 25.08 -7.01 8.61
C ALA A 22 24.19 -8.22 8.27
N GLU A 23 24.23 -9.28 9.07
CA GLU A 23 23.37 -10.46 8.87
C GLU A 23 21.91 -10.21 9.26
N GLU A 24 21.64 -9.47 10.34
CA GLU A 24 20.29 -9.01 10.70
C GLU A 24 19.73 -7.99 9.68
N VAL A 25 20.56 -7.13 9.09
CA VAL A 25 20.16 -6.22 8.00
C VAL A 25 19.69 -6.97 6.74
N LYS A 26 20.12 -8.22 6.54
CA LYS A 26 19.74 -9.05 5.38
C LYS A 26 18.42 -9.80 5.58
N LYS A 27 18.07 -10.19 6.81
CA LYS A 27 16.71 -10.62 7.19
C LYS A 27 15.72 -9.44 7.18
N ARG A 28 16.19 -8.23 7.51
CA ARG A 28 15.45 -6.94 7.48
C ARG A 28 14.90 -6.48 6.13
N ARG A 29 15.12 -7.15 4.99
CA ARG A 29 14.48 -6.73 3.73
C ARG A 29 13.20 -7.47 3.39
N LEU A 30 12.88 -8.53 4.13
CA LEU A 30 11.72 -9.34 3.86
C LEU A 30 10.99 -9.55 5.18
N GLY A 31 10.02 -8.68 5.46
CA GLY A 31 9.16 -8.81 6.65
C GLY A 31 8.47 -10.18 6.70
N ILE A 32 7.99 -10.51 7.90
CA ILE A 32 7.30 -11.76 8.20
C ILE A 32 6.14 -11.94 7.20
N LEU A 33 6.06 -13.11 6.59
CA LEU A 33 4.94 -13.43 5.69
C LEU A 33 3.69 -13.55 6.55
N VAL A 34 2.73 -12.67 6.31
CA VAL A 34 1.45 -12.63 7.06
C VAL A 34 0.30 -13.23 6.26
N ARG A 35 0.52 -13.46 4.96
CA ARG A 35 -0.51 -14.01 4.08
C ARG A 35 0.08 -14.70 2.85
N LEU A 36 -0.37 -15.93 2.62
CA LEU A 36 -0.19 -16.67 1.38
C LEU A 36 -1.55 -16.93 0.72
N GLU A 37 -1.82 -16.21 -0.37
CA GLU A 37 -2.99 -16.43 -1.20
C GLU A 37 -2.65 -17.40 -2.34
N VAL A 38 -3.44 -18.45 -2.51
CA VAL A 38 -3.29 -19.46 -3.56
C VAL A 38 -4.61 -19.72 -4.25
N ASP A 39 -4.56 -20.17 -5.51
CA ASP A 39 -5.77 -20.59 -6.23
C ASP A 39 -6.40 -21.83 -5.55
N LYS A 40 -7.73 -21.86 -5.47
CA LYS A 40 -8.48 -22.97 -4.87
C LYS A 40 -8.18 -24.33 -5.50
N LYS A 41 -7.83 -24.37 -6.79
CA LYS A 41 -7.50 -25.58 -7.56
C LYS A 41 -6.02 -25.98 -7.44
N MET A 42 -5.21 -25.23 -6.68
CA MET A 42 -3.81 -25.59 -6.47
C MET A 42 -3.69 -26.98 -5.81
N PRO A 43 -2.89 -27.90 -6.40
CA PRO A 43 -2.62 -29.20 -5.80
C PRO A 43 -1.95 -29.09 -4.42
N ASP A 44 -2.32 -29.97 -3.50
CA ASP A 44 -1.83 -29.93 -2.12
C ASP A 44 -0.31 -30.17 -2.00
N ASN A 45 0.28 -30.95 -2.91
CA ASN A 45 1.72 -31.16 -2.95
C ASN A 45 2.49 -29.87 -3.23
N LEU A 46 2.01 -29.04 -4.16
CA LEU A 46 2.60 -27.74 -4.47
C LEU A 46 2.37 -26.75 -3.33
N LEU A 47 1.18 -26.76 -2.73
CA LEU A 47 0.91 -25.94 -1.55
C LEU A 47 1.86 -26.30 -0.40
N ASN A 48 2.03 -27.58 -0.09
CA ASN A 48 2.93 -28.04 0.97
C ASN A 48 4.39 -27.66 0.69
N PHE A 49 4.82 -27.70 -0.57
CA PHE A 49 6.13 -27.17 -0.96
C PHE A 49 6.28 -25.69 -0.61
N LEU A 50 5.28 -24.86 -0.93
CA LEU A 50 5.29 -23.43 -0.61
C LEU A 50 5.25 -23.16 0.90
N ILE A 51 4.43 -23.90 1.65
CA ILE A 51 4.36 -23.81 3.12
C ILE A 51 5.74 -24.05 3.73
N ASN A 52 6.43 -25.11 3.29
CA ASN A 52 7.74 -25.47 3.81
C ASN A 52 8.81 -24.46 3.39
N ALA A 53 8.80 -24.01 2.14
CA ALA A 53 9.79 -23.07 1.62
C ALA A 53 9.65 -21.65 2.19
N LEU A 54 8.43 -21.25 2.56
CA LEU A 54 8.12 -19.91 3.06
C LEU A 54 7.91 -19.86 4.58
N HIS A 55 8.07 -21.00 5.28
CA HIS A 55 7.84 -21.13 6.71
C HIS A 55 6.50 -20.54 7.16
N THR A 56 5.45 -20.79 6.38
CA THR A 56 4.12 -20.21 6.56
C THR A 56 3.26 -21.06 7.49
N GLU A 57 2.52 -20.43 8.39
CA GLU A 57 1.57 -21.13 9.26
C GLU A 57 0.24 -21.39 8.55
N LYS A 58 -0.53 -22.40 9.01
CA LYS A 58 -1.80 -22.78 8.36
C LYS A 58 -2.87 -21.67 8.40
N ASN A 59 -2.85 -20.84 9.44
CA ASN A 59 -3.71 -19.65 9.62
C ASN A 59 -3.39 -18.51 8.63
N GLU A 60 -2.22 -18.53 7.99
CA GLU A 60 -1.78 -17.52 7.01
C GLU A 60 -2.13 -17.92 5.57
N ILE A 61 -2.72 -19.10 5.35
CA ILE A 61 -3.01 -19.65 4.02
C ILE A 61 -4.46 -19.39 3.63
N TYR A 62 -4.65 -18.75 2.48
CA TYR A 62 -5.96 -18.38 1.95
C TYR A 62 -6.14 -18.98 0.56
N ARG A 63 -7.11 -19.88 0.42
CA ARG A 63 -7.52 -20.43 -0.89
C ARG A 63 -8.58 -19.54 -1.51
N ILE A 64 -8.24 -18.88 -2.61
CA ILE A 64 -9.11 -17.92 -3.30
C ILE A 64 -9.76 -18.60 -4.51
N ASN A 65 -11.05 -18.37 -4.68
CA ASN A 65 -11.81 -18.81 -5.86
C ASN A 65 -12.00 -17.61 -6.81
N GLY A 66 -10.99 -17.31 -7.62
CA GLY A 66 -10.98 -16.16 -8.51
C GLY A 66 -9.58 -15.60 -8.75
N PRO A 67 -9.47 -14.46 -9.45
CA PRO A 67 -8.18 -13.82 -9.72
C PRO A 67 -7.45 -13.49 -8.42
N LEU A 68 -6.16 -13.83 -8.37
CA LEU A 68 -5.26 -13.32 -7.34
C LEU A 68 -4.91 -11.86 -7.66
N ASN A 69 -4.64 -11.07 -6.63
CA ASN A 69 -4.27 -9.66 -6.76
C ASN A 69 -5.32 -8.77 -7.46
N LEU A 70 -6.40 -8.44 -6.77
CA LEU A 70 -7.44 -7.54 -7.29
C LEU A 70 -6.94 -6.13 -7.65
N GLY A 71 -5.75 -5.73 -7.16
CA GLY A 71 -5.11 -4.48 -7.55
C GLY A 71 -4.89 -4.36 -9.06
N ASP A 72 -4.73 -5.48 -9.76
CA ASP A 72 -4.53 -5.49 -11.21
C ASP A 72 -5.73 -4.94 -11.98
N PHE A 73 -6.94 -4.98 -11.40
CA PHE A 73 -8.14 -4.39 -11.97
C PHE A 73 -8.08 -2.85 -12.04
N MET A 74 -7.19 -2.20 -11.30
CA MET A 74 -6.97 -0.74 -11.42
C MET A 74 -6.51 -0.34 -12.84
N SER A 75 -5.89 -1.26 -13.59
CA SER A 75 -5.55 -1.05 -14.99
C SER A 75 -6.77 -0.79 -15.87
N ILE A 76 -7.92 -1.40 -15.57
CA ILE A 76 -9.18 -1.23 -16.31
C ILE A 76 -9.63 0.23 -16.26
N CYS A 77 -9.39 0.92 -15.15
CA CYS A 77 -9.76 2.32 -15.03
C CYS A 77 -8.98 3.27 -15.95
N LYS A 78 -7.87 2.81 -16.55
CA LYS A 78 -7.11 3.57 -17.56
C LYS A 78 -7.77 3.58 -18.94
N ILE A 79 -8.69 2.66 -19.22
CA ILE A 79 -9.38 2.59 -20.52
C ILE A 79 -10.22 3.85 -20.76
N GLU A 80 -10.19 4.41 -21.97
CA GLU A 80 -10.93 5.63 -22.34
C GLU A 80 -12.44 5.36 -22.54
N LYS A 81 -13.16 5.22 -21.43
CA LYS A 81 -14.62 5.04 -21.39
C LYS A 81 -15.26 6.07 -20.45
N ARG A 82 -15.42 7.30 -20.93
CA ARG A 82 -15.89 8.44 -20.13
C ARG A 82 -17.27 8.21 -19.52
N GLU A 83 -18.14 7.49 -20.22
CA GLU A 83 -19.48 7.12 -19.79
C GLU A 83 -19.51 6.16 -18.59
N LEU A 84 -18.43 5.42 -18.36
CA LEU A 84 -18.27 4.47 -17.23
C LEU A 84 -17.39 5.04 -16.11
N LYS A 85 -16.85 6.25 -16.26
CA LYS A 85 -16.00 6.90 -15.26
C LYS A 85 -16.80 7.91 -14.44
N HIS A 86 -16.42 8.09 -13.18
CA HIS A 86 -16.91 9.21 -12.39
C HIS A 86 -16.56 10.54 -13.06
N ARG A 87 -17.43 11.53 -12.91
CA ARG A 87 -17.11 12.89 -13.34
C ARG A 87 -15.89 13.37 -12.57
N GLY A 88 -14.90 13.89 -13.29
CA GLY A 88 -13.66 14.42 -12.70
C GLY A 88 -13.97 15.42 -11.58
N PHE A 89 -13.23 15.31 -10.48
CA PHE A 89 -13.35 16.25 -9.38
C PHE A 89 -12.76 17.60 -9.79
N THR A 90 -13.55 18.67 -9.67
CA THR A 90 -13.05 20.03 -9.87
C THR A 90 -12.61 20.59 -8.51
N LEU A 91 -11.31 20.83 -8.35
CA LEU A 91 -10.77 21.48 -7.16
C LEU A 91 -11.46 22.83 -6.95
N ARG A 92 -12.05 23.00 -5.77
CA ARG A 92 -12.68 24.28 -5.38
C ARG A 92 -11.72 25.06 -4.51
N ILE A 93 -11.19 26.14 -5.07
CA ILE A 93 -10.52 27.18 -4.28
C ILE A 93 -11.59 27.95 -3.51
N SER A 94 -11.43 28.09 -2.20
CA SER A 94 -12.30 28.90 -1.35
C SER A 94 -12.46 30.31 -1.93
N SER A 95 -13.68 30.83 -1.90
CA SER A 95 -13.99 32.18 -2.37
C SER A 95 -13.16 33.26 -1.68
N TYR A 96 -12.72 33.01 -0.44
CA TYR A 96 -11.83 33.89 0.30
C TYR A 96 -10.47 34.04 -0.39
N PHE A 97 -9.82 32.92 -0.72
CA PHE A 97 -8.49 32.90 -1.33
C PHE A 97 -8.50 33.35 -2.79
N ARG A 98 -9.59 33.11 -3.53
CA ARG A 98 -9.70 33.54 -4.93
C ARG A 98 -9.53 35.04 -5.14
N LYS A 99 -9.78 35.86 -4.09
CA LYS A 99 -9.71 37.34 -4.15
C LYS A 99 -8.43 37.92 -3.59
N GLN A 100 -7.47 37.10 -3.13
CA GLN A 100 -6.25 37.58 -2.50
C GLN A 100 -5.08 37.49 -3.48
N GLU A 101 -4.27 38.54 -3.56
CA GLU A 101 -3.01 38.51 -4.31
C GLU A 101 -1.91 37.77 -3.54
N ASP A 102 -1.97 37.82 -2.21
CA ASP A 102 -0.99 37.18 -1.32
C ASP A 102 -1.67 36.19 -0.36
N TYR A 103 -1.42 34.90 -0.60
CA TYR A 103 -1.95 33.81 0.20
C TYR A 103 -1.35 33.75 1.62
N PHE A 104 -0.09 34.14 1.82
CA PHE A 104 0.55 34.10 3.14
C PHE A 104 -0.05 35.14 4.07
N LYS A 105 -0.30 36.35 3.55
CA LYS A 105 -1.01 37.40 4.29
C LYS A 105 -2.46 37.04 4.59
N ALA A 106 -3.10 36.27 3.71
CA ALA A 106 -4.46 35.78 3.91
C ALA A 106 -4.54 34.71 5.02
N ILE A 107 -3.57 33.80 5.07
CA ILE A 107 -3.49 32.74 6.10
C ILE A 107 -3.15 33.33 7.48
N SER A 108 -2.27 34.32 7.56
CA SER A 108 -1.90 34.94 8.86
C SER A 108 -3.04 35.70 9.53
N ARG A 109 -4.06 36.13 8.76
CA ARG A 109 -5.25 36.83 9.26
C ARG A 109 -6.34 35.90 9.77
N ARG A 110 -6.39 34.65 9.31
CA ARG A 110 -7.43 33.70 9.69
C ARG A 110 -6.94 32.26 9.50
N ALA A 111 -7.01 31.47 10.58
CA ALA A 111 -6.85 30.02 10.48
C ALA A 111 -7.92 29.45 9.55
N THR A 112 -7.49 28.87 8.43
CA THR A 112 -8.37 28.34 7.39
C THR A 112 -8.16 26.84 7.27
N TYR A 113 -9.25 26.08 7.38
CA TYR A 113 -9.23 24.64 7.18
C TYR A 113 -9.42 24.32 5.70
N PHE A 114 -8.46 23.61 5.12
CA PHE A 114 -8.57 23.09 3.77
C PHE A 114 -9.06 21.65 3.85
N SER A 115 -10.25 21.37 3.33
CA SER A 115 -10.72 20.00 3.16
C SER A 115 -10.21 19.48 1.83
N ILE A 116 -9.14 18.70 1.88
CA ILE A 116 -8.68 17.91 0.73
C ILE A 116 -9.43 16.58 0.81
N ILE A 117 -10.50 16.46 0.03
CA ILE A 117 -11.14 15.16 -0.20
C ILE A 117 -10.30 14.46 -1.27
N LEU A 118 -9.40 13.58 -0.82
CA LEU A 118 -8.66 12.67 -1.69
C LEU A 118 -9.62 11.62 -2.25
N LEU A 119 -10.27 11.95 -3.37
CA LEU A 119 -10.90 10.93 -4.21
C LEU A 119 -9.79 10.31 -5.07
N PHE A 120 -9.22 9.19 -4.60
CA PHE A 120 -8.40 8.29 -5.42
C PHE A 120 -9.30 7.57 -6.43
N ILE A 121 -9.87 8.31 -7.39
CA ILE A 121 -10.68 7.73 -8.46
C ILE A 121 -10.18 8.28 -9.77
N CYS A 122 -9.19 7.58 -10.34
CA CYS A 122 -8.86 7.55 -11.76
C CYS A 122 -9.07 8.85 -12.54
N ILE A 123 -8.53 9.95 -12.01
CA ILE A 123 -8.41 11.21 -12.72
C ILE A 123 -7.11 11.12 -13.52
N GLY A 124 -7.16 10.34 -14.60
CA GLY A 124 -6.24 10.50 -15.71
C GLY A 124 -6.83 11.57 -16.63
N GLN A 125 -6.26 12.77 -16.59
CA GLN A 125 -6.04 13.54 -17.81
C GLN A 125 -4.86 12.92 -18.56
#